data_AF-K1PDC2-F1
#
_entry.id   AF-K1PDC2-F1
#
_cell.length_a   1.000
_cell.length_b   1.000
_cell.length_c   1.000
_cell.angle_alpha   90.00
_cell.angle_beta   90.00
_cell.angle_gamma   90.00
#
_symmetry.space_group_name_H-M   'P 1'
#
loop_
_entity.id
_entity.type
_entity.pdbx_description
1 polymer ?
#
loop_
_entity_poly.entity_id
_entity_poly.type
_entity_poly.pdbx_seq_one_letter_code
_entity_poly.pdbx_strand_id
1 'polypeptide(L)'
;MQTTKYNPAVPPFVWTKFPGVYESDVKMYFHGAPVDSTLRYVFGVFDNNMFATAWVTTCLLEAYKYGKAPKPTAQMLDLSINFIMDHRNKNLNYTNSIMAFWPQLYNEKAKGYVSTPVNLLELFNSTYLIDWEPVYKELDKLGLQHVTETIKRLLANR
;
A
#
# COMPACT_ATOMS: atom_id res chain seq x y z
N MET A 1 -4.43 -11.18 7.11
CA MET A 1 -4.96 -11.04 8.50
C MET A 1 -5.58 -9.65 8.67
N GLN A 2 -6.32 -9.35 9.74
CA GLN A 2 -6.68 -7.95 10.04
C GLN A 2 -5.62 -7.33 10.96
N THR A 3 -5.20 -6.11 10.67
CA THR A 3 -4.31 -5.33 11.53
C THR A 3 -5.10 -4.81 12.73
N THR A 4 -4.67 -5.12 13.96
CA THR A 4 -5.39 -4.71 15.18
C THR A 4 -4.78 -3.50 15.88
N LYS A 5 -3.53 -3.16 15.57
CA LYS A 5 -2.78 -2.05 16.17
C LYS A 5 -2.04 -1.28 15.08
N TYR A 6 -1.87 0.02 15.31
CA TYR A 6 -0.99 0.83 14.48
C TYR A 6 0.44 0.30 14.54
N ASN A 7 1.07 0.17 13.38
CA ASN A 7 2.49 -0.15 13.24
C ASN A 7 3.18 0.98 12.49
N PRO A 8 4.19 1.68 13.07
CA PRO A 8 4.95 2.70 12.35
C PRO A 8 5.89 2.05 11.31
N ALA A 9 6.14 2.74 10.20
CA ALA A 9 7.08 2.27 9.19
C ALA A 9 8.56 2.40 9.61
N VAL A 10 9.35 1.43 9.15
CA VAL A 10 10.81 1.46 9.03
C VAL A 10 11.15 0.89 7.64
N PRO A 11 10.93 1.64 6.54
CA PRO A 11 11.15 1.12 5.20
C PRO A 11 12.62 0.76 4.95
N PRO A 12 12.91 -0.29 4.14
CA PRO A 12 11.98 -1.22 3.50
C PRO A 12 11.62 -2.45 4.38
N PHE A 13 12.02 -2.46 5.66
CA PHE A 13 11.91 -3.64 6.52
C PHE A 13 10.54 -3.78 7.20
N VAL A 14 9.95 -2.64 7.59
CA VAL A 14 8.67 -2.58 8.28
C VAL A 14 7.81 -1.54 7.59
N TRP A 15 6.59 -1.91 7.23
CA TRP A 15 5.62 -1.00 6.61
C TRP A 15 4.65 -0.45 7.66
N THR A 16 4.16 0.78 7.41
CA THR A 16 3.07 1.35 8.19
C THR A 16 1.84 0.46 8.01
N LYS A 17 1.18 0.08 9.12
CA LYS A 17 -0.11 -0.64 9.08
C LYS A 17 -1.11 0.09 9.96
N PHE A 18 -2.27 0.46 9.41
CA PHE A 18 -3.36 1.07 10.19
C PHE A 18 -4.27 0.01 10.81
N PRO A 19 -4.79 0.23 12.03
CA PRO A 19 -5.75 -0.67 12.63
C PRO A 19 -7.03 -0.73 11.79
N GLY A 20 -7.62 -1.92 11.67
CA GLY A 20 -8.80 -2.18 10.84
C GLY A 20 -8.51 -2.66 9.43
N VAL A 21 -7.30 -2.43 8.92
CA VAL A 21 -6.88 -2.83 7.56
C VAL A 21 -6.78 -4.34 7.46
N TYR A 22 -7.34 -4.91 6.40
CA TYR A 22 -7.01 -6.27 5.98
C TYR A 22 -5.77 -6.24 5.09
N GLU A 23 -4.83 -7.12 5.39
CA GLU A 23 -3.54 -7.16 4.70
C GLU A 23 -3.70 -7.35 3.19
N SER A 24 -3.07 -6.45 2.43
CA SER A 24 -2.94 -6.52 0.98
C SER A 24 -1.61 -5.84 0.60
N ASP A 25 -1.04 -6.22 -0.53
CA ASP A 25 0.24 -5.67 -1.00
C ASP A 25 0.08 -5.09 -2.40
N VAL A 26 0.69 -3.93 -2.62
CA VAL A 26 0.97 -3.44 -3.98
C VAL A 26 2.15 -4.23 -4.53
N LYS A 27 1.94 -4.85 -5.68
CA LYS A 27 2.98 -5.53 -6.45
C LYS A 27 3.23 -4.79 -7.75
N MET A 28 4.49 -4.45 -7.99
CA MET A 28 4.88 -3.79 -9.22
C MET A 28 5.06 -4.83 -10.32
N TYR A 29 4.44 -4.58 -11.47
CA TYR A 29 4.63 -5.39 -12.66
C TYR A 29 5.77 -4.82 -13.49
N PHE A 30 6.84 -5.60 -13.61
CA PHE A 30 7.94 -5.31 -14.51
C PHE A 30 7.76 -6.13 -15.79
N HIS A 31 7.88 -5.48 -16.94
CA HIS A 31 7.91 -6.13 -18.25
C HIS A 31 9.37 -6.17 -18.71
N GLY A 32 9.82 -7.32 -19.22
CA GLY A 32 11.21 -7.49 -19.63
C GLY A 32 11.69 -8.93 -19.53
N ALA A 33 12.91 -9.09 -19.01
CA ALA A 33 13.54 -10.40 -18.86
C ALA A 33 12.75 -11.28 -17.88
N PRO A 34 12.86 -12.62 -17.97
CA PRO A 34 12.18 -13.53 -17.04
C PRO A 34 12.46 -13.22 -15.56
N VAL A 35 13.67 -12.77 -15.23
CA VAL A 35 14.06 -12.40 -13.86
C VAL A 35 13.30 -11.15 -13.36
N ASP A 36 12.94 -10.21 -14.23
CA ASP A 36 12.14 -9.04 -13.84
C ASP A 36 10.75 -9.46 -13.35
N SER A 37 10.20 -10.52 -13.95
CA SER A 37 8.93 -11.09 -13.49
C SER A 37 9.05 -11.74 -12.11
N THR A 38 10.24 -12.19 -11.71
CA THR A 38 10.46 -12.79 -10.39
C THR A 38 10.48 -11.77 -9.27
N LEU A 39 10.86 -10.51 -9.56
CA LEU A 39 10.85 -9.41 -8.59
C LEU A 39 9.47 -9.19 -7.96
N ARG A 40 8.38 -9.48 -8.70
CA ARG A 40 7.00 -9.35 -8.20
C ARG A 40 6.67 -10.30 -7.03
N TYR A 41 7.39 -11.41 -6.90
CA TYR A 41 7.14 -12.40 -5.85
C TYR A 41 7.88 -12.06 -4.57
N VAL A 42 9.05 -11.42 -4.69
CA VAL A 42 9.91 -11.06 -3.57
C VAL A 42 9.66 -9.65 -3.07
N PHE A 43 9.13 -8.76 -3.91
CA PHE A 43 8.91 -7.36 -3.58
C PHE A 43 7.42 -7.02 -3.54
N GLY A 44 6.93 -6.73 -2.34
CA GLY A 44 5.57 -6.25 -2.09
C GLY A 44 5.62 -5.10 -1.09
N VAL A 45 4.83 -4.06 -1.35
CA VAL A 45 4.66 -2.93 -0.44
C VAL A 45 3.29 -3.05 0.20
N PHE A 46 3.25 -3.12 1.53
CA PHE A 46 1.98 -3.22 2.24
C PHE A 46 1.05 -2.08 1.86
N ASP A 47 -0.19 -2.40 1.51
CA ASP A 47 -1.15 -1.43 1.04
C ASP A 47 -2.23 -1.14 2.09
N ASN A 48 -2.23 0.10 2.55
CA ASN A 48 -3.28 0.64 3.41
C ASN A 48 -4.40 1.20 2.54
N ASN A 49 -5.19 0.34 1.92
CA ASN A 49 -6.30 0.76 1.06
C ASN A 49 -7.66 0.36 1.65
N MET A 50 -8.68 1.14 1.31
CA MET A 50 -10.04 0.87 1.74
C MET A 50 -10.65 -0.35 1.04
N PHE A 51 -10.23 -0.63 -0.21
CA PHE A 51 -10.93 -1.56 -1.08
C PHE A 51 -10.84 -3.00 -0.56
N ALA A 52 -9.62 -3.47 -0.28
CA ALA A 52 -9.37 -4.79 0.29
C ALA A 52 -10.09 -4.92 1.65
N THR A 53 -10.03 -3.87 2.46
CA THR A 53 -10.69 -3.84 3.77
C THR A 53 -12.21 -3.96 3.66
N ALA A 54 -12.83 -3.18 2.77
CA ALA A 54 -14.28 -3.22 2.52
C ALA A 54 -14.73 -4.54 1.89
N TRP A 55 -13.94 -5.06 0.94
CA TRP A 55 -14.20 -6.33 0.27
C TRP A 55 -14.19 -7.49 1.27
N VAL A 56 -13.10 -7.65 2.03
CA VAL A 56 -12.97 -8.74 3.01
C VAL A 56 -14.04 -8.61 4.09
N THR A 57 -14.32 -7.41 4.58
CA THR A 57 -15.38 -7.18 5.58
C THR A 57 -16.75 -7.60 5.04
N THR A 58 -17.08 -7.24 3.80
CA THR A 58 -18.33 -7.66 3.15
C THR A 58 -18.41 -9.17 3.01
N CYS A 59 -17.35 -9.82 2.52
CA CYS A 59 -17.31 -11.28 2.39
C CYS A 59 -17.49 -12.00 3.74
N LEU A 60 -16.89 -11.49 4.82
CA LEU A 60 -17.04 -12.07 6.15
C LEU A 60 -18.48 -11.94 6.68
N LEU A 61 -19.13 -10.79 6.43
CA LEU A 61 -20.53 -10.57 6.80
C LEU A 61 -21.48 -11.47 5.99
N GLU A 62 -21.25 -11.62 4.70
CA GLU A 62 -22.04 -12.52 3.83
C GLU A 62 -21.82 -13.99 4.20
N ALA A 63 -20.58 -14.40 4.48
CA ALA A 63 -20.26 -15.75 4.91
C ALA A 63 -20.93 -16.10 6.25
N TYR A 64 -21.01 -15.16 7.20
CA TYR A 64 -21.79 -15.33 8.42
C TYR A 64 -23.30 -15.44 8.12
N LYS A 65 -23.83 -14.51 7.31
CA LYS A 65 -25.27 -14.42 7.03
C LYS A 65 -25.82 -15.61 6.24
N TYR A 66 -25.07 -16.09 5.25
CA TYR A 66 -25.54 -17.09 4.28
C TYR A 66 -24.76 -18.42 4.35
N GLY A 67 -23.50 -18.40 4.79
CA GLY A 67 -22.58 -19.54 4.74
C GLY A 67 -22.37 -20.26 6.08
N LYS A 68 -23.03 -19.85 7.16
CA LYS A 68 -22.83 -20.37 8.53
C LYS A 68 -21.40 -20.23 9.06
N ALA A 69 -20.60 -19.32 8.50
CA ALA A 69 -19.28 -19.01 9.05
C ALA A 69 -19.41 -18.36 10.44
N PRO A 70 -18.36 -18.37 11.29
CA PRO A 70 -18.39 -17.67 12.56
C PRO A 70 -18.67 -16.16 12.39
N LYS A 71 -19.41 -15.57 13.34
CA LYS A 71 -19.69 -14.15 13.34
C LYS A 71 -18.39 -13.35 13.54
N PRO A 72 -18.08 -12.34 12.71
CA PRO A 72 -17.02 -11.39 13.00
C PRO A 72 -17.26 -10.70 14.36
N THR A 73 -16.20 -10.49 15.13
CA THR A 73 -16.34 -9.81 16.43
C THR A 73 -16.72 -8.34 16.22
N ALA A 74 -17.40 -7.73 17.20
CA ALA A 74 -17.75 -6.31 17.14
C ALA A 74 -16.50 -5.45 16.94
N GLN A 75 -15.42 -5.75 17.67
CA GLN A 75 -14.14 -5.06 17.54
C GLN A 75 -13.57 -5.11 16.11
N MET A 76 -13.62 -6.26 15.43
CA MET A 76 -13.12 -6.37 14.05
C MET A 76 -13.94 -5.49 13.09
N LEU A 77 -15.26 -5.44 13.28
CA LEU A 77 -16.17 -4.62 12.48
C LEU A 77 -15.93 -3.14 12.75
N ASP A 78 -15.87 -2.72 14.02
CA ASP A 78 -15.66 -1.33 14.42
C ASP A 78 -14.34 -0.79 13.86
N LEU A 79 -13.25 -1.57 13.97
CA LEU A 79 -11.96 -1.20 13.40
C LEU A 79 -12.02 -1.04 11.87
N SER A 80 -12.66 -1.98 11.17
CA SER A 80 -12.78 -1.93 9.71
C SER A 80 -13.62 -0.74 9.25
N ILE A 81 -14.76 -0.52 9.91
CA ILE A 81 -15.68 0.57 9.59
C ILE A 81 -15.01 1.92 9.83
N ASN A 82 -14.34 2.11 10.97
CA ASN A 82 -13.61 3.34 11.26
C ASN A 82 -12.53 3.61 10.20
N PHE A 83 -11.73 2.60 9.86
CA PHE A 83 -10.74 2.74 8.79
C PHE A 83 -11.37 3.11 7.45
N ILE A 84 -12.45 2.43 7.04
CA ILE A 84 -13.17 2.73 5.79
C ILE A 84 -13.73 4.16 5.80
N MET A 85 -14.22 4.63 6.94
CA MET A 85 -14.81 5.96 7.09
C MET A 85 -13.78 7.09 6.94
N ASP A 86 -12.54 6.85 7.31
CA ASP A 86 -11.42 7.79 7.09
C ASP A 86 -11.05 7.99 5.62
N HIS A 87 -11.59 7.15 4.74
CA HIS A 87 -11.38 7.21 3.28
C HIS A 87 -12.48 7.98 2.55
N ARG A 88 -13.44 8.60 3.25
CA ARG A 88 -14.38 9.52 2.60
C ARG A 88 -13.64 10.63 1.85
N ASN A 89 -14.13 11.01 0.68
CA ASN A 89 -13.52 12.08 -0.09
C ASN A 89 -13.63 13.41 0.65
N LYS A 90 -12.50 13.92 1.14
CA LYS A 90 -12.39 15.13 1.98
C LYS A 90 -12.49 16.44 1.20
N ASN A 91 -12.52 16.39 -0.13
CA ASN A 91 -12.67 17.59 -0.98
C ASN A 91 -14.13 17.93 -1.31
N LEU A 92 -15.07 17.04 -1.00
CA LEU A 92 -16.48 17.21 -1.32
C LEU A 92 -17.27 17.29 -0.01
N ASN A 93 -18.20 18.25 0.08
CA ASN A 93 -18.90 18.58 1.32
C ASN A 93 -20.35 18.08 1.35
N TYR A 94 -20.63 16.93 0.73
CA TYR A 94 -21.98 16.33 0.69
C TYR A 94 -22.01 14.96 1.38
N THR A 95 -23.22 14.45 1.66
CA THR A 95 -23.51 13.21 2.40
C THR A 95 -23.29 11.91 1.60
N ASN A 96 -22.28 11.84 0.72
CA ASN A 96 -22.20 10.84 -0.34
C ASN A 96 -21.15 9.74 -0.14
N SER A 97 -21.49 8.57 -0.71
CA SER A 97 -20.79 7.27 -0.74
C SER A 97 -19.46 7.29 -1.50
N ILE A 98 -18.91 8.46 -1.82
CA ILE A 98 -17.67 8.60 -2.60
C ILE A 98 -16.50 8.48 -1.65
N MET A 99 -15.67 7.49 -1.92
CA MET A 99 -14.55 7.14 -1.07
C MET A 99 -13.27 7.07 -1.92
N ALA A 100 -12.16 7.54 -1.34
CA ALA A 100 -10.83 7.47 -1.93
C ALA A 100 -10.21 6.10 -1.67
N PHE A 101 -9.50 5.57 -2.66
CA PHE A 101 -8.86 4.26 -2.54
C PHE A 101 -7.80 4.23 -1.41
N TRP A 102 -6.96 5.27 -1.36
CA TRP A 102 -5.95 5.50 -0.33
C TRP A 102 -6.36 6.66 0.60
N PRO A 103 -5.77 6.74 1.81
CA PRO A 103 -5.99 7.85 2.72
C PRO A 103 -5.66 9.18 2.05
N GLN A 104 -6.41 10.23 2.37
CA GLN A 104 -6.14 11.57 1.85
C GLN A 104 -5.51 12.47 2.90
N LEU A 105 -4.43 13.16 2.53
CA LEU A 105 -3.78 14.23 3.31
C LEU A 105 -3.97 15.57 2.61
N TYR A 106 -4.11 16.64 3.39
CA TYR A 106 -4.20 17.98 2.84
C TYR A 106 -2.86 18.40 2.23
N ASN A 107 -2.90 18.91 1.01
CA ASN A 107 -1.75 19.40 0.29
C ASN A 107 -1.93 20.91 0.01
N GLU A 108 -1.09 21.73 0.64
CA GLU A 108 -1.13 23.19 0.52
C GLU A 108 -0.95 23.68 -0.92
N LYS A 109 -0.06 23.03 -1.70
CA LYS A 109 0.22 23.42 -3.10
C LYS A 109 -0.99 23.15 -3.99
N ALA A 110 -1.67 22.03 -3.76
CA ALA A 110 -2.89 21.66 -4.48
C ALA A 110 -4.15 22.35 -3.91
N LYS A 111 -4.05 23.01 -2.75
CA LYS A 111 -5.16 23.61 -2.00
C LYS A 111 -6.31 22.61 -1.78
N GLY A 112 -5.96 21.37 -1.45
CA GLY A 112 -6.94 20.29 -1.32
C GLY A 112 -6.35 18.99 -0.80
N TYR A 113 -7.22 18.05 -0.46
CA TYR A 113 -6.86 16.71 -0.01
C TYR A 113 -6.47 15.82 -1.20
N VAL A 114 -5.34 15.14 -1.10
CA VAL A 114 -4.82 14.27 -2.16
C VAL A 114 -4.63 12.85 -1.65
N SER A 115 -4.95 11.86 -2.48
CA SER A 115 -4.70 10.45 -2.17
C SER A 115 -3.21 10.23 -1.92
N THR A 116 -2.89 9.63 -0.79
CA THR A 116 -1.55 9.51 -0.25
C THR A 116 -1.28 8.04 0.09
N PRO A 117 -0.72 7.25 -0.85
CA PRO A 117 -0.31 5.88 -0.55
C PRO A 117 0.95 5.89 0.31
N VAL A 118 0.76 5.94 1.64
CA VAL A 118 1.82 6.20 2.64
C VAL A 118 3.06 5.33 2.41
N ASN A 119 2.92 4.01 2.37
CA ASN A 119 4.07 3.10 2.24
C ASN A 119 4.77 3.19 0.87
N LEU A 120 4.03 3.45 -0.22
CA LEU A 120 4.65 3.65 -1.53
C LEU A 120 5.47 4.94 -1.54
N LEU A 121 4.91 6.03 -1.01
CA LEU A 121 5.61 7.31 -0.91
C LEU A 121 6.84 7.21 0.02
N GLU A 122 6.71 6.52 1.15
CA GLU A 122 7.82 6.26 2.06
C GLU A 122 8.92 5.42 1.42
N LEU A 123 8.57 4.39 0.64
CA LEU A 123 9.54 3.65 -0.16
C LEU A 123 10.24 4.57 -1.18
N PHE A 124 9.46 5.37 -1.93
CA PHE A 124 10.03 6.33 -2.87
C PHE A 124 10.90 7.40 -2.18
N ASN A 125 10.62 7.75 -0.93
CA ASN A 125 11.44 8.69 -0.18
C ASN A 125 12.69 8.03 0.43
N SER A 126 12.61 6.78 0.89
CA SER A 126 13.74 6.10 1.56
C SER A 126 14.94 5.87 0.64
N THR A 127 14.67 5.63 -0.63
CA THR A 127 15.69 5.63 -1.71
C THR A 127 16.52 6.93 -1.84
N TYR A 128 16.13 8.09 -1.30
CA TYR A 128 17.01 9.28 -1.20
C TYR A 128 18.15 9.08 -0.19
N LEU A 129 18.01 8.12 0.71
CA LEU A 129 18.99 7.80 1.75
C LEU A 129 20.02 6.75 1.29
N ILE A 130 19.83 6.20 0.09
CA ILE A 130 20.67 5.13 -0.44
C ILE A 130 21.71 5.72 -1.39
N ASP A 131 22.98 5.45 -1.14
CA ASP A 131 24.02 5.59 -2.17
C ASP A 131 23.88 4.42 -3.14
N TRP A 132 23.41 4.73 -4.35
CA TRP A 132 23.09 3.72 -5.35
C TRP A 132 24.31 3.23 -6.14
N GLU A 133 25.42 3.96 -6.14
CA GLU A 133 26.60 3.58 -6.94
C GLU A 133 27.20 2.23 -6.53
N PRO A 134 27.37 1.91 -5.23
CA PRO A 134 27.76 0.58 -4.79
C PRO A 134 26.72 -0.49 -5.17
N VAL A 135 25.43 -0.17 -5.05
CA VAL A 135 24.33 -1.11 -5.36
C VAL A 135 24.36 -1.49 -6.84
N TYR A 136 24.52 -0.52 -7.73
CA TYR A 136 24.66 -0.74 -9.17
C TYR A 136 25.84 -1.65 -9.49
N LYS A 137 27.01 -1.39 -8.89
CA LYS A 137 28.21 -2.21 -9.12
C LYS A 137 28.01 -3.65 -8.70
N GLU A 138 27.35 -3.91 -7.57
CA GLU A 138 27.08 -5.28 -7.13
C GLU A 138 26.04 -5.98 -8.00
N LEU A 139 24.96 -5.29 -8.40
CA LEU A 139 23.96 -5.85 -9.32
C LEU A 139 24.58 -6.20 -10.68
N ASP A 140 25.44 -5.32 -11.21
CA ASP A 140 26.12 -5.54 -12.49
C ASP A 140 27.08 -6.74 -12.44
N LYS A 141 27.81 -6.93 -11.32
CA LYS A 141 28.64 -8.13 -11.09
C LYS A 141 27.83 -9.42 -11.06
N LEU A 142 26.59 -9.36 -10.58
CA LEU A 142 25.66 -10.49 -10.57
C LEU A 142 24.98 -10.72 -11.93
N GLY A 143 25.33 -9.95 -12.97
CA GLY A 143 24.73 -10.04 -14.30
C GLY A 143 23.34 -9.38 -14.41
N LEU A 144 22.96 -8.54 -13.43
CA LEU A 144 21.66 -7.89 -13.34
C LEU A 144 21.65 -6.46 -13.91
N GLN A 145 22.42 -6.22 -14.98
CA GLN A 145 22.60 -4.89 -15.59
C GLN A 145 21.27 -4.24 -16.03
N HIS A 146 20.33 -5.02 -16.56
CA HIS A 146 19.00 -4.55 -16.93
C HIS A 146 18.18 -4.03 -15.73
N VAL A 147 18.39 -4.60 -14.53
CA VAL A 147 17.77 -4.11 -13.29
C VAL A 147 18.39 -2.78 -12.90
N THR A 148 19.71 -2.67 -12.96
CA THR A 148 20.46 -1.42 -12.73
C THR A 148 19.95 -0.29 -13.64
N GLU A 149 19.80 -0.55 -14.94
CA GLU A 149 19.27 0.41 -15.91
C GLU A 149 17.83 0.83 -15.59
N THR A 150 16.99 -0.14 -15.19
CA THR A 150 15.61 0.12 -14.79
C THR A 150 15.55 1.02 -13.56
N ILE A 151 16.35 0.73 -12.53
CA ILE A 151 16.45 1.57 -11.32
C ILE A 151 16.91 2.97 -11.72
N LYS A 152 18.00 3.10 -12.49
CA LYS A 152 18.50 4.40 -12.96
C LYS A 152 17.41 5.19 -13.68
N ARG A 153 16.63 4.58 -14.57
CA ARG A 153 15.52 5.24 -15.27
C ARG A 153 14.41 5.70 -14.31
N LEU A 154 14.05 4.87 -13.33
CA LEU A 154 13.04 5.22 -12.32
C LEU A 154 13.50 6.35 -11.40
N LEU A 155 14.80 6.40 -11.10
CA LEU A 155 15.39 7.44 -10.27
C LEU A 155 15.79 8.70 -11.05
N ALA A 156 15.94 8.63 -12.38
CA ALA A 156 16.33 9.77 -13.22
C ALA A 156 15.25 10.85 -13.34
N ASN A 157 13.97 10.49 -13.20
CA ASN A 157 12.84 11.42 -13.19
C ASN A 157 12.47 11.91 -11.79
N ARG A 158 13.42 11.84 -10.85
CA ARG A 158 13.27 12.34 -9.47
C ARG A 158 13.54 13.82 -9.35
#